data_AF-A0A7Y6ZKB1-F1
#
_entry.id   AF-A0A7Y6ZKB1-F1
#
_cell.length_a   1.000
_cell.length_b   1.000
_cell.length_c   1.000
_cell.angle_alpha   90.00
_cell.angle_beta   90.00
_cell.angle_gamma   90.00
#
_symmetry.space_group_name_H-M   'P 1'
#
loop_
_entity.id
_entity.type
_entity.pdbx_description
1 polymer ?
#
loop_
_entity_poly.entity_id
_entity_poly.type
_entity_poly.pdbx_seq_one_letter_code
_entity_poly.pdbx_strand_id
1 'polypeptide(L)'
;MNWAKLIFGILLLIPSSWIKNSKLNAAIDMAAESFANAEYEQSLQNHLAIQEQFGFVSSELDFNLGLSAQYAEKLEEATGYYDKASTSSNTMLASFGYNQGGVLLGNKEEYEAALSKFKSALIEDPTNEVARHNYELLARWLKREEERKNQEENPPEPSDFAKRKKAEADRLVEQFRFRDALNVMTEALTQDSTVAAYQEFITHLQEVTEINEK
;
A
#
# COMPACT_ATOMS: atom_id res chain seq x y z
N MET A 1 7.49 0.07 4.92
CA MET A 1 6.62 1.25 5.12
C MET A 1 5.41 0.74 5.90
N ASN A 2 5.21 1.18 7.14
CA ASN A 2 4.20 0.59 8.03
C ASN A 2 2.85 1.28 7.82
N TRP A 3 1.99 0.68 6.99
CA TRP A 3 0.68 1.20 6.57
C TRP A 3 -0.36 1.26 7.70
N ALA A 4 0.00 0.81 8.91
CA ALA A 4 -0.92 0.54 10.02
C ALA A 4 -1.49 1.76 10.76
N LYS A 5 -1.39 2.99 10.24
CA LYS A 5 -1.85 4.19 10.98
C LYS A 5 -2.54 5.23 10.10
N LEU A 6 -3.74 4.90 9.60
CA LEU A 6 -4.69 5.91 9.11
C LEU A 6 -6.11 5.53 9.55
N ILE A 7 -6.51 6.04 10.73
CA ILE A 7 -7.89 6.05 11.21
C ILE A 7 -8.35 7.51 11.24
N PHE A 8 -9.39 7.87 10.49
CA PHE A 8 -10.68 8.37 11.01
C PHE A 8 -11.57 8.92 9.90
N GLY A 9 -12.82 8.42 9.90
CA GLY A 9 -13.90 8.86 9.02
C GLY A 9 -14.94 7.76 8.74
N ILE A 10 -15.16 6.82 9.66
CA ILE A 10 -16.15 5.75 9.47
C ILE A 10 -17.53 6.31 9.82
N LEU A 11 -18.22 6.85 8.81
CA LEU A 11 -19.66 6.94 8.84
C LEU A 11 -20.18 5.56 8.44
N LEU A 12 -20.68 4.79 9.41
CA LEU A 12 -21.44 3.57 9.13
C LEU A 12 -22.66 3.97 8.28
N LEU A 13 -22.69 3.54 7.02
CA LEU A 13 -23.63 3.98 6.00
C LEU A 13 -25.01 3.30 6.09
N ILE A 14 -25.50 2.99 7.30
CA ILE A 14 -26.87 2.50 7.47
C ILE A 14 -27.62 3.47 8.39
N PRO A 15 -28.34 4.47 7.85
CA PRO A 15 -29.21 5.29 8.67
C PRO A 15 -30.28 4.39 9.32
N SER A 16 -30.23 4.29 10.64
CA SER A 16 -31.13 3.52 11.50
C SER A 16 -32.62 3.88 11.35
N SER A 17 -32.93 4.98 10.67
CA SER A 17 -34.30 5.44 10.41
C SER A 17 -35.03 4.70 9.28
N TRP A 18 -34.37 3.80 8.54
CA TRP A 18 -34.94 3.20 7.31
C TRP A 18 -35.60 1.82 7.50
N ILE A 19 -35.53 1.22 8.70
CA ILE A 19 -36.02 -0.15 8.93
C ILE A 19 -37.07 -0.16 10.05
N LYS A 20 -38.30 -0.60 9.74
CA LYS A 20 -39.46 -0.65 10.67
C LYS A 20 -39.37 -1.74 11.74
N ASN A 21 -38.25 -2.45 11.86
CA ASN A 21 -38.05 -3.54 12.81
C ASN A 21 -37.07 -3.10 13.91
N SER A 22 -37.62 -2.77 15.09
CA SER A 22 -36.84 -2.29 16.23
C SER A 22 -35.73 -3.26 16.65
N LYS A 23 -35.90 -4.57 16.43
CA LYS A 23 -34.88 -5.58 16.74
C LYS A 23 -33.71 -5.56 15.75
N LEU A 24 -33.99 -5.33 14.46
CA LEU A 24 -32.95 -5.22 13.44
C LEU A 24 -32.14 -3.94 13.67
N ASN A 25 -32.79 -2.81 13.97
CA ASN A 25 -32.09 -1.58 14.32
C ASN A 25 -31.19 -1.76 15.55
N ALA A 26 -31.71 -2.40 16.61
CA ALA A 26 -30.91 -2.70 17.79
C ALA A 26 -29.71 -3.62 17.48
N ALA A 27 -29.85 -4.58 16.56
CA ALA A 27 -28.75 -5.44 16.14
C ALA A 27 -27.68 -4.67 15.33
N ILE A 28 -28.11 -3.76 14.44
CA ILE A 28 -27.21 -2.86 13.71
C ILE A 28 -26.45 -1.96 14.67
N ASP A 29 -27.15 -1.35 15.63
CA ASP A 29 -26.55 -0.46 16.64
C ASP A 29 -25.55 -1.22 17.51
N MET A 30 -25.86 -2.46 17.92
CA MET A 30 -24.96 -3.31 18.69
C MET A 30 -23.69 -3.69 17.91
N ALA A 31 -23.82 -4.00 16.61
CA ALA A 31 -22.68 -4.33 15.77
C ALA A 31 -21.75 -3.12 15.57
N ALA A 32 -22.35 -1.95 15.38
CA ALA A 32 -21.68 -0.66 15.30
C ALA A 32 -20.96 -0.29 16.61
N GLU A 33 -21.61 -0.50 17.75
CA GLU A 33 -21.06 -0.21 19.08
C GLU A 33 -19.83 -1.09 19.38
N SER A 34 -19.91 -2.40 19.13
CA SER A 34 -18.73 -3.27 19.27
C SER A 34 -17.58 -2.85 18.36
N PHE A 35 -17.86 -2.38 17.14
CA PHE A 35 -16.81 -1.85 16.27
C PHE A 35 -16.15 -0.60 16.87
N ALA A 36 -16.99 0.35 17.35
CA ALA A 36 -16.54 1.60 17.94
C ALA A 36 -15.71 1.39 19.21
N ASN A 37 -16.00 0.33 19.98
CA ASN A 37 -15.25 -0.09 21.16
C ASN A 37 -13.98 -0.90 20.84
N ALA A 38 -13.62 -1.05 19.55
CA ALA A 38 -12.51 -1.86 19.07
C ALA A 38 -12.63 -3.37 19.42
N GLU A 39 -13.85 -3.84 19.66
CA GLU A 39 -14.16 -5.26 19.87
C GLU A 39 -14.42 -5.91 18.51
N TYR A 40 -13.40 -5.98 17.65
CA TYR A 40 -13.58 -6.25 16.22
C TYR A 40 -14.12 -7.66 15.92
N GLU A 41 -13.67 -8.68 16.65
CA GLU A 41 -14.22 -10.04 16.52
C GLU A 41 -15.70 -10.06 16.90
N GLN A 42 -16.07 -9.38 18.00
CA GLN A 42 -17.46 -9.28 18.44
C GLN A 42 -18.29 -8.49 17.43
N SER A 43 -17.75 -7.41 16.88
CA SER A 43 -18.41 -6.64 15.82
C SER A 43 -18.67 -7.50 14.59
N LEU A 44 -17.70 -8.33 14.17
CA LEU A 44 -17.86 -9.27 13.08
C LEU A 44 -18.99 -10.27 13.38
N GLN A 45 -19.02 -10.85 14.58
CA GLN A 45 -20.10 -11.76 14.99
C GLN A 45 -21.47 -11.06 15.01
N ASN A 46 -21.54 -9.83 15.51
CA ASN A 46 -22.78 -9.06 15.56
C ASN A 46 -23.29 -8.72 14.15
N HIS A 47 -22.40 -8.34 13.23
CA HIS A 47 -22.77 -8.11 11.83
C HIS A 47 -23.22 -9.40 11.12
N LEU A 48 -22.58 -10.55 11.38
CA LEU A 48 -23.00 -11.85 10.85
C LEU A 48 -24.40 -12.24 11.36
N ALA A 49 -24.66 -12.01 12.65
CA ALA A 49 -25.95 -12.29 13.27
C ALA A 49 -27.11 -11.49 12.63
N ILE A 50 -26.83 -10.30 12.08
CA ILE A 50 -27.82 -9.53 11.32
C ILE A 50 -28.31 -10.33 10.09
N GLN A 51 -27.39 -10.96 9.36
CA GLN A 51 -27.73 -11.79 8.20
C GLN A 51 -28.51 -13.04 8.63
N GLU A 52 -28.03 -13.74 9.66
CA GLU A 52 -28.60 -15.01 10.10
C GLU A 52 -30.00 -14.86 10.72
N GLN A 53 -30.20 -13.87 11.58
CA GLN A 53 -31.44 -13.73 12.35
C GLN A 53 -32.53 -12.96 11.60
N PHE A 54 -32.14 -12.03 10.73
CA PHE A 54 -33.09 -11.14 10.05
C PHE A 54 -33.14 -11.35 8.54
N GLY A 55 -32.25 -12.18 7.96
CA GLY A 55 -32.13 -12.33 6.51
C GLY A 55 -31.73 -11.04 5.80
N PHE A 56 -31.21 -10.06 6.54
CA PHE A 56 -30.88 -8.75 6.01
C PHE A 56 -29.51 -8.81 5.33
N VAL A 57 -29.49 -8.58 4.03
CA VAL A 57 -28.28 -8.56 3.20
C VAL A 57 -28.29 -7.25 2.40
N SER A 58 -27.18 -6.53 2.43
CA SER A 58 -26.96 -5.28 1.70
C SER A 58 -25.48 -5.09 1.46
N SER A 59 -25.13 -4.30 0.43
CA SER A 59 -23.72 -3.98 0.17
C SER A 59 -23.10 -3.18 1.32
N GLU A 60 -23.89 -2.38 2.03
CA GLU A 60 -23.45 -1.64 3.22
C GLU A 60 -23.09 -2.58 4.36
N LEU A 61 -23.90 -3.62 4.57
CA LEU A 61 -23.59 -4.67 5.55
C LEU A 61 -22.35 -5.47 5.12
N ASP A 62 -22.23 -5.83 3.84
CA ASP A 62 -21.03 -6.48 3.33
C ASP A 62 -19.79 -5.61 3.58
N PHE A 63 -19.86 -4.30 3.34
CA PHE A 63 -18.75 -3.40 3.63
C PHE A 63 -18.39 -3.35 5.12
N ASN A 64 -19.38 -3.30 6.01
CA ASN A 64 -19.16 -3.31 7.47
C ASN A 64 -18.60 -4.65 7.97
N LEU A 65 -19.02 -5.77 7.38
CA LEU A 65 -18.42 -7.09 7.60
C LEU A 65 -16.95 -7.11 7.16
N GLY A 66 -16.65 -6.52 6.00
CA GLY A 66 -15.29 -6.35 5.50
C GLY A 66 -14.41 -5.57 6.47
N LEU A 67 -14.90 -4.43 6.98
CA LEU A 67 -14.20 -3.64 8.00
C LEU A 67 -13.99 -4.45 9.28
N SER A 68 -15.05 -5.05 9.82
CA SER A 68 -14.97 -5.82 11.07
C SER A 68 -13.97 -6.98 10.96
N ALA A 69 -14.01 -7.71 9.83
CA ALA A 69 -13.07 -8.80 9.56
C ALA A 69 -11.64 -8.30 9.38
N GLN A 70 -11.42 -7.18 8.68
CA GLN A 70 -10.08 -6.62 8.49
C GLN A 70 -9.43 -6.22 9.81
N TYR A 71 -10.18 -5.52 10.68
CA TYR A 71 -9.67 -5.08 11.98
C TYR A 71 -9.55 -6.23 12.99
N ALA A 72 -10.31 -7.31 12.80
CA ALA A 72 -10.14 -8.59 13.51
C ALA A 72 -9.04 -9.50 12.90
N GLU A 73 -8.19 -8.96 12.01
CA GLU A 73 -7.10 -9.67 11.33
C GLU A 73 -7.52 -10.89 10.49
N LYS A 74 -8.80 -11.00 10.14
CA LYS A 74 -9.37 -12.05 9.26
C LYS A 74 -9.35 -11.59 7.81
N LEU A 75 -8.16 -11.47 7.25
CA LEU A 75 -7.93 -10.77 5.98
C LEU A 75 -8.60 -11.46 4.77
N GLU A 76 -8.66 -12.79 4.75
CA GLU A 76 -9.32 -13.56 3.69
C GLU A 76 -10.84 -13.34 3.70
N GLU A 77 -11.46 -13.35 4.88
CA GLU A 77 -12.88 -13.03 5.04
C GLU A 77 -13.16 -11.59 4.61
N ALA A 78 -12.34 -10.64 5.07
CA ALA A 78 -12.44 -9.24 4.70
C ALA A 78 -12.39 -9.03 3.18
N THR A 79 -11.49 -9.74 2.50
CA THR A 79 -11.38 -9.70 1.03
C THR A 79 -12.71 -10.08 0.38
N GLY A 80 -13.30 -11.21 0.79
CA GLY A 80 -14.57 -11.67 0.22
C GLY A 80 -15.74 -10.70 0.45
N TYR A 81 -15.76 -10.02 1.60
CA TYR A 81 -16.78 -9.01 1.91
C TYR A 81 -16.60 -7.72 1.11
N TYR A 82 -15.37 -7.22 0.96
CA TYR A 82 -15.12 -6.05 0.12
C TYR A 82 -15.39 -6.32 -1.35
N ASP A 83 -15.13 -7.53 -1.84
CA ASP A 83 -15.50 -7.91 -3.20
C ASP A 83 -17.02 -7.85 -3.40
N LYS A 84 -17.82 -8.34 -2.45
CA LYS A 84 -19.29 -8.19 -2.50
C LYS A 84 -19.71 -6.73 -2.46
N ALA A 85 -19.16 -5.93 -1.54
CA ALA A 85 -19.45 -4.50 -1.44
C ALA A 85 -19.08 -3.74 -2.73
N SER A 86 -18.01 -4.15 -3.42
CA SER A 86 -17.57 -3.54 -4.67
C SER A 86 -18.53 -3.74 -5.84
N THR A 87 -19.50 -4.65 -5.73
CA THR A 87 -20.56 -4.86 -6.73
C THR A 87 -21.82 -4.03 -6.49
N SER A 88 -21.80 -3.11 -5.50
CA SER A 88 -22.94 -2.25 -5.19
C SER A 88 -23.34 -1.37 -6.39
N SER A 89 -24.64 -1.13 -6.54
CA SER A 89 -25.13 -0.09 -7.47
C SER A 89 -24.87 1.32 -6.96
N ASN A 90 -24.57 1.49 -5.66
CA ASN A 90 -24.09 2.74 -5.10
C ASN A 90 -22.60 2.87 -5.43
N THR A 91 -22.27 3.72 -6.40
CA THR A 91 -20.91 3.86 -6.92
C THR A 91 -19.91 4.35 -5.87
N MET A 92 -20.34 5.18 -4.92
CA MET A 92 -19.50 5.60 -3.79
C MET A 92 -19.12 4.41 -2.90
N LEU A 93 -20.08 3.54 -2.60
CA LEU A 93 -19.84 2.33 -1.81
C LEU A 93 -18.99 1.30 -2.57
N ALA A 94 -19.26 1.12 -3.87
CA ALA A 94 -18.47 0.27 -4.74
C ALA A 94 -17.00 0.74 -4.78
N SER A 95 -16.79 2.05 -4.89
CA SER A 95 -15.47 2.69 -4.80
C SER A 95 -14.76 2.38 -3.49
N PHE A 96 -15.46 2.46 -2.36
CA PHE A 96 -14.90 2.12 -1.05
C PHE A 96 -14.52 0.64 -0.95
N GLY A 97 -15.37 -0.27 -1.44
CA GLY A 97 -15.06 -1.71 -1.49
C GLY A 97 -13.81 -2.00 -2.32
N TYR A 98 -13.71 -1.42 -3.52
CA TYR A 98 -12.51 -1.54 -4.35
C TYR A 98 -11.26 -0.98 -3.66
N ASN A 99 -11.36 0.21 -3.05
CA ASN A 99 -10.23 0.83 -2.36
C ASN A 99 -9.71 -0.06 -1.21
N GLN A 100 -10.59 -0.58 -0.36
CA GLN A 100 -10.16 -1.44 0.74
C GLN A 100 -9.60 -2.78 0.26
N GLY A 101 -10.17 -3.37 -0.80
CA GLY A 101 -9.57 -4.53 -1.46
C GLY A 101 -8.16 -4.25 -1.98
N GLY A 102 -7.91 -3.07 -2.53
CA GLY A 102 -6.57 -2.64 -2.94
C GLY A 102 -5.59 -2.51 -1.77
N VAL A 103 -6.04 -1.99 -0.63
CA VAL A 103 -5.21 -1.93 0.60
C VAL A 103 -4.80 -3.33 1.07
N LEU A 104 -5.74 -4.29 1.08
CA LEU A 104 -5.46 -5.67 1.48
C LEU A 104 -4.42 -6.34 0.55
N LEU A 105 -4.56 -6.17 -0.76
CA LEU A 105 -3.60 -6.69 -1.74
C LEU A 105 -2.22 -6.02 -1.61
N GLY A 106 -2.18 -4.71 -1.36
CA GLY A 106 -0.93 -3.98 -1.14
C GLY A 106 -0.17 -4.46 0.09
N ASN A 107 -0.89 -4.82 1.17
CA ASN A 107 -0.30 -5.42 2.36
C ASN A 107 0.25 -6.84 2.11
N LYS A 108 -0.31 -7.56 1.12
CA LYS A 108 0.18 -8.86 0.65
C LYS A 108 1.31 -8.75 -0.39
N GLU A 109 1.77 -7.53 -0.68
CA GLU A 109 2.78 -7.23 -1.70
C GLU A 109 2.33 -7.59 -3.13
N GLU A 110 1.02 -7.76 -3.35
CA GLU A 110 0.40 -8.00 -4.66
C GLU A 110 0.13 -6.66 -5.37
N TYR A 111 1.19 -5.93 -5.67
CA TYR A 111 1.12 -4.50 -6.01
C TYR A 111 0.38 -4.18 -7.31
N GLU A 112 0.53 -4.97 -8.36
CA GLU A 112 -0.18 -4.76 -9.63
C GLU A 112 -1.69 -4.97 -9.47
N ALA A 113 -2.08 -5.98 -8.68
CA ALA A 113 -3.48 -6.25 -8.36
C ALA A 113 -4.07 -5.14 -7.47
N ALA A 114 -3.31 -4.67 -6.46
CA ALA A 114 -3.67 -3.53 -5.64
C ALA A 114 -3.89 -2.26 -6.47
N LEU A 115 -2.97 -1.97 -7.39
CA LEU A 115 -3.06 -0.81 -8.30
C LEU A 115 -4.31 -0.89 -9.19
N SER A 116 -4.65 -2.08 -9.68
CA SER A 116 -5.89 -2.33 -10.43
C SER A 116 -7.13 -2.03 -9.60
N LYS A 117 -7.19 -2.50 -8.35
CA LYS A 117 -8.30 -2.21 -7.42
C LYS A 117 -8.42 -0.72 -7.13
N PHE A 118 -7.33 0.00 -6.87
CA PHE A 118 -7.39 1.46 -6.69
C PHE A 118 -7.88 2.19 -7.94
N LYS A 119 -7.49 1.72 -9.13
CA LYS A 119 -8.00 2.25 -10.39
C LYS A 119 -9.50 2.00 -10.54
N SER A 120 -10.00 0.80 -10.23
CA SER A 120 -11.43 0.50 -10.21
C SER A 120 -12.18 1.40 -9.23
N ALA A 121 -11.63 1.66 -8.04
CA ALA A 121 -12.23 2.59 -7.09
C ALA A 121 -12.42 4.00 -7.67
N LEU A 122 -11.44 4.50 -8.43
CA LEU A 122 -11.51 5.80 -9.11
C LEU A 122 -12.41 5.81 -10.34
N ILE A 123 -12.66 4.65 -10.96
CA ILE A 123 -13.64 4.52 -12.05
C ILE A 123 -15.06 4.62 -11.49
N GLU A 124 -15.34 3.96 -10.36
CA GLU A 124 -16.64 4.03 -9.68
C GLU A 124 -16.92 5.42 -9.11
N ASP A 125 -15.94 6.00 -8.39
CA ASP A 125 -16.04 7.34 -7.85
C ASP A 125 -14.72 8.13 -8.06
N PRO A 126 -14.66 9.00 -9.08
CA PRO A 126 -13.51 9.84 -9.33
C PRO A 126 -13.22 10.86 -8.22
N THR A 127 -14.14 11.08 -7.27
CA THR A 127 -13.96 12.02 -6.15
C THR A 127 -13.41 11.36 -4.88
N ASN A 128 -13.15 10.04 -4.92
CA ASN A 128 -12.53 9.32 -3.81
C ASN A 128 -11.04 9.67 -3.69
N GLU A 129 -10.75 10.71 -2.90
CA GLU A 129 -9.38 11.20 -2.67
C GLU A 129 -8.48 10.17 -1.96
N VAL A 130 -9.04 9.26 -1.16
CA VAL A 130 -8.28 8.18 -0.52
C VAL A 130 -7.76 7.20 -1.57
N ALA A 131 -8.63 6.77 -2.50
CA ALA A 131 -8.25 5.90 -3.61
C ALA A 131 -7.25 6.59 -4.55
N ARG A 132 -7.41 7.89 -4.81
CA ARG A 132 -6.46 8.69 -5.60
C ARG A 132 -5.08 8.67 -4.97
N HIS A 133 -5.00 8.97 -3.68
CA HIS A 133 -3.75 8.97 -2.94
C HIS A 133 -3.07 7.59 -2.97
N ASN A 134 -3.82 6.54 -2.69
CA ASN A 134 -3.31 5.16 -2.71
C ASN A 134 -2.78 4.75 -4.09
N TYR A 135 -3.53 5.04 -5.15
CA TYR A 135 -3.12 4.79 -6.53
C TYR A 135 -1.83 5.52 -6.88
N GLU A 136 -1.77 6.83 -6.61
CA GLU A 136 -0.60 7.65 -6.95
C GLU A 136 0.66 7.22 -6.20
N LEU A 137 0.52 6.92 -4.91
CA LEU A 137 1.63 6.45 -4.08
C LEU A 137 2.20 5.14 -4.63
N LEU A 138 1.33 4.16 -4.90
CA LEU A 138 1.75 2.85 -5.38
C LEU A 138 2.30 2.91 -6.81
N ALA A 139 1.66 3.66 -7.71
CA ALA A 139 2.14 3.85 -9.08
C ALA A 139 3.54 4.48 -9.12
N ARG A 140 3.78 5.51 -8.30
CA ARG A 140 5.10 6.16 -8.20
C ARG A 140 6.15 5.22 -7.61
N TRP A 141 5.77 4.38 -6.66
CA TRP A 141 6.68 3.40 -6.08
C TRP A 141 7.06 2.33 -7.11
N LEU A 142 6.08 1.73 -7.81
CA LEU A 142 6.30 0.74 -8.86
C LEU A 142 7.18 1.29 -9.99
N LYS A 143 6.91 2.52 -10.43
CA LYS A 143 7.72 3.18 -11.46
C LYS A 143 9.19 3.34 -11.03
N ARG A 144 9.44 3.77 -9.79
CA ARG A 144 10.81 3.90 -9.27
C ARG A 144 11.51 2.56 -9.14
N GLU A 145 10.79 1.53 -8.75
CA GLU A 145 11.33 0.18 -8.66
C GLU A 145 11.68 -0.39 -10.04
N GLU A 146 10.83 -0.15 -11.05
CA GLU A 146 11.12 -0.48 -12.44
C GLU A 146 12.34 0.30 -12.97
N GLU A 147 12.44 1.60 -12.69
CA GLU A 147 13.60 2.42 -13.05
C GLU A 147 14.89 1.90 -12.40
N ARG A 148 14.84 1.50 -11.13
CA ARG A 148 15.99 0.91 -10.42
C ARG A 148 16.43 -0.39 -11.06
N LYS A 149 15.50 -1.31 -11.33
CA LYS A 149 15.80 -2.59 -12.01
C LYS A 149 16.35 -2.38 -13.41
N ASN A 150 15.77 -1.44 -14.17
CA ASN A 150 16.26 -1.13 -15.51
C ASN A 150 17.67 -0.51 -15.51
N GLN A 151 18.00 0.31 -14.51
CA GLN A 151 19.36 0.85 -14.34
C GLN A 151 20.38 -0.23 -13.97
N GLU A 152 19.96 -1.23 -13.18
CA GLU A 152 20.79 -2.40 -12.85
C GLU A 152 21.02 -3.31 -14.07
N GLU A 153 19.98 -3.55 -14.89
CA GLU A 153 20.06 -4.45 -16.05
C GLU A 153 20.68 -3.80 -17.29
N ASN A 154 20.49 -2.48 -17.48
CA ASN A 154 21.02 -1.72 -18.61
C ASN A 154 21.84 -0.51 -18.12
N PRO A 155 23.02 -0.74 -17.51
CA PRO A 155 23.90 0.35 -17.14
C PRO A 155 24.22 1.20 -18.38
N PRO A 156 24.24 2.55 -18.27
CA PRO A 156 24.68 3.39 -19.39
C PRO A 156 26.09 3.00 -19.81
N GLU A 157 26.43 3.11 -21.10
CA GLU A 157 27.84 2.93 -21.48
C GLU A 157 28.69 3.97 -20.75
N PRO A 158 29.71 3.55 -19.97
CA PRO A 158 30.51 4.48 -19.20
C PRO A 158 31.38 5.32 -20.13
N SER A 159 31.31 6.65 -19.97
CA SER A 159 32.20 7.58 -20.68
C SER A 159 33.67 7.34 -20.31
N ASP A 160 34.60 7.91 -21.09
CA ASP A 160 36.02 7.88 -20.72
C ASP A 160 36.28 8.59 -19.39
N PHE A 161 35.47 9.59 -19.02
CA PHE A 161 35.54 10.23 -17.72
C PHE A 161 35.11 9.26 -16.60
N ALA A 162 33.99 8.58 -16.77
CA ALA A 162 33.48 7.59 -15.83
C ALA A 162 34.49 6.44 -15.62
N LYS A 163 35.07 5.91 -16.71
CA LYS A 163 36.13 4.88 -16.66
C LYS A 163 37.37 5.34 -15.89
N ARG A 164 37.83 6.59 -16.11
CA ARG A 164 38.97 7.15 -15.36
C ARG A 164 38.66 7.29 -13.87
N LYS A 165 37.47 7.76 -13.52
CA LYS A 165 37.05 7.93 -12.13
C LYS A 165 36.88 6.60 -11.41
N LYS A 166 36.33 5.60 -12.10
CA LYS A 166 36.29 4.22 -11.60
C LYS A 166 37.70 3.67 -11.31
N ALA A 167 38.62 3.84 -12.25
CA ALA A 167 40.01 3.40 -12.07
C ALA A 167 40.76 4.18 -10.95
N GLU A 168 40.40 5.44 -10.70
CA GLU A 168 40.90 6.22 -9.57
C GLU A 168 40.35 5.67 -8.23
N ALA A 169 39.05 5.39 -8.18
CA ALA A 169 38.39 4.81 -7.01
C ALA A 169 38.93 3.40 -6.70
N ASP A 170 39.21 2.57 -7.72
CA ASP A 170 39.79 1.24 -7.53
C ASP A 170 41.17 1.29 -6.87
N ARG A 171 42.02 2.25 -7.23
CA ARG A 171 43.33 2.45 -6.56
C ARG A 171 43.19 2.85 -5.10
N LEU A 172 42.12 3.57 -4.75
CA LEU A 172 41.82 3.94 -3.37
C LEU A 172 41.32 2.73 -2.59
N VAL A 173 40.49 1.88 -3.22
CA VAL A 173 40.05 0.60 -2.64
C VAL A 173 41.24 -0.33 -2.36
N GLU A 174 42.21 -0.43 -3.27
CA GLU A 174 43.46 -1.20 -3.06
C GLU A 174 44.27 -0.72 -1.84
N GLN A 175 44.13 0.56 -1.48
CA GLN A 175 44.75 1.18 -0.31
C GLN A 175 43.85 1.13 0.93
N PHE A 176 42.72 0.40 0.88
CA PHE A 176 41.68 0.34 1.92
C PHE A 176 41.06 1.72 2.24
N ARG A 177 41.17 2.68 1.31
CA ARG A 177 40.60 4.04 1.44
C ARG A 177 39.19 4.11 0.86
N PHE A 178 38.30 3.28 1.39
CA PHE A 178 36.93 3.11 0.86
C PHE A 178 36.10 4.39 0.86
N ARG A 179 36.24 5.23 1.89
CA ARG A 179 35.51 6.52 1.96
C ARG A 179 35.97 7.51 0.91
N ASP A 180 37.28 7.58 0.64
CA ASP A 180 37.80 8.44 -0.42
C ASP A 180 37.35 7.92 -1.80
N ALA A 181 37.34 6.60 -2.00
CA ALA A 181 36.82 5.98 -3.22
C ALA A 181 35.33 6.32 -3.44
N LEU A 182 34.53 6.26 -2.37
CA LEU A 182 33.12 6.63 -2.40
C LEU A 182 32.92 8.11 -2.77
N ASN A 183 33.68 9.01 -2.15
CA ASN A 183 33.63 10.44 -2.45
C ASN A 183 33.97 10.71 -3.93
N VAL A 184 35.03 10.10 -4.45
CA VAL A 184 35.42 10.24 -5.87
C VAL A 184 34.28 9.84 -6.80
N MET A 185 33.63 8.70 -6.54
CA MET A 185 32.56 8.22 -7.42
C MET A 185 31.28 9.02 -7.28
N THR A 186 30.90 9.41 -6.07
CA THR A 186 29.70 10.25 -5.83
C THR A 186 29.86 11.64 -6.42
N GLU A 187 31.02 12.27 -6.27
CA GLU A 187 31.34 13.54 -6.93
C GLU A 187 31.32 13.40 -8.45
N ALA A 188 31.92 12.33 -8.99
CA ALA A 188 31.91 12.07 -10.42
C ALA A 188 30.48 11.87 -10.97
N LEU A 189 29.60 11.23 -10.20
CA LEU A 189 28.20 11.01 -10.58
C LEU A 189 27.41 12.32 -10.71
N THR A 190 27.75 13.36 -9.95
CA THR A 190 27.14 14.69 -10.11
C THR A 190 27.60 15.41 -11.38
N GLN A 191 28.76 15.04 -11.93
CA GLN A 191 29.35 15.67 -13.11
C GLN A 191 28.99 14.93 -14.40
N ASP A 192 28.92 13.60 -14.33
CA ASP A 192 28.66 12.74 -15.48
C ASP A 192 27.71 11.60 -15.07
N SER A 193 26.49 11.63 -15.63
CA SER A 193 25.47 10.64 -15.35
C SER A 193 25.83 9.22 -15.79
N THR A 194 26.79 9.04 -16.71
CA THR A 194 27.25 7.70 -17.13
C THR A 194 28.07 6.99 -16.06
N VAL A 195 28.48 7.69 -14.99
CA VAL A 195 29.06 7.07 -13.79
C VAL A 195 28.08 6.11 -13.11
N ALA A 196 26.76 6.27 -13.35
CA ALA A 196 25.72 5.33 -12.92
C ALA A 196 25.93 3.91 -13.47
N ALA A 197 26.76 3.72 -14.52
CA ALA A 197 27.20 2.40 -14.97
C ALA A 197 27.91 1.58 -13.87
N TYR A 198 28.42 2.26 -12.85
CA TYR A 198 29.12 1.67 -11.71
C TYR A 198 28.31 1.79 -10.41
N GLN A 199 26.99 1.91 -10.50
CA GLN A 199 26.14 2.13 -9.33
C GLN A 199 26.30 1.03 -8.27
N GLU A 200 26.40 -0.24 -8.68
CA GLU A 200 26.64 -1.37 -7.77
C GLU A 200 27.95 -1.21 -6.99
N PHE A 201 29.02 -0.75 -7.65
CA PHE A 201 30.30 -0.47 -7.00
C PHE A 201 30.17 0.67 -5.98
N ILE A 202 29.41 1.73 -6.30
CA ILE A 202 29.16 2.84 -5.39
C ILE A 202 28.39 2.36 -4.15
N THR A 203 27.35 1.55 -4.34
CA THR A 203 26.56 0.97 -3.25
C THR A 203 27.43 0.11 -2.33
N HIS A 204 28.27 -0.77 -2.88
CA HIS A 204 29.19 -1.58 -2.06
C HIS A 204 30.18 -0.71 -1.25
N LEU A 205 30.68 0.38 -1.83
CA LEU A 205 31.55 1.31 -1.10
C LEU A 205 30.81 1.97 0.06
N GLN A 206 29.54 2.36 -0.11
CA GLN A 206 28.70 2.90 0.97
C GLN A 206 28.58 1.91 2.12
N GLU A 207 28.18 0.67 1.84
CA GLU A 207 28.01 -0.37 2.86
C GLU A 207 29.31 -0.62 3.64
N VAL A 208 30.45 -0.75 2.96
CA VAL A 208 31.76 -0.96 3.60
C VAL A 208 32.15 0.24 4.47
N THR A 209 31.86 1.47 4.02
CA THR A 209 32.17 2.66 4.82
C THR A 209 31.30 2.79 6.06
N GLU A 210 30.00 2.45 5.98
CA GLU A 210 29.08 2.49 7.12
C GLU A 210 29.41 1.45 8.21
N ILE A 211 29.95 0.29 7.82
CA ILE A 211 30.40 -0.74 8.78
C ILE A 211 31.62 -0.26 9.57
N ASN A 212 32.55 0.46 8.93
CA ASN A 212 33.79 0.94 9.58
C ASN A 212 33.57 2.15 10.51
N GLU A 213 32.38 2.75 10.53
CA GLU A 213 32.01 3.86 11.42
C GLU A 213 31.28 3.40 12.71
N LYS A 214 31.00 2.10 12.85
CA LYS A 214 30.43 1.50 14.08
C LYS A 214 31.52 0.86 14.94
#